data_AF-A0A4U6XW55-F1
#
_entry.id   AF-A0A4U6XW55-F1
#
_cell.length_a   1.000
_cell.length_b   1.000
_cell.length_c   1.000
_cell.angle_alpha   90.00
_cell.angle_beta   90.00
_cell.angle_gamma   90.00
#
_symmetry.space_group_name_H-M   'P 1'
#
loop_
_entity.id
_entity.type
_entity.pdbx_description
1 polymer ?
#
loop_
_entity_poly.entity_id
_entity_poly.type
_entity_poly.pdbx_seq_one_letter_code
_entity_poly.pdbx_strand_id
1 'polypeptide(L)'
;MALPLIPKSEARWTGGRVGAYMEPACSCNLSLGLRCCMQVLGLLTSLRTRAGQPFVSYHTQINTIEFVRSRREKTVNRMANDKAVKIGVFIPSECQLLDMACIDVFAMMSKEYLGELPMLPKHISTLAPSVNIFYITATPVVGIETTGPPSWNLLQLTAGVKMQATHDISHPDVQPGKLDIVLVPGPDPNASWNEDVLGFLRGHAEQKEVTDVLSVCTGVFLCGAAGLLKEKTVCGPRGIQDLLRKRFPGTEFVGEKYRWYRDGNFWSCGGITNGNDLVAAYARSSEKHFPAPITEIACQMAEVGERKQLYEKMQAQFLLGFVWQIVKAWFVKPSKQVQKKEI
;
A
#
# COMPACT_ATOMS: atom_id res chain seq x y z
N MET A 1 -15.81 29.50 -47.50
CA MET A 1 -14.54 29.97 -46.90
C MET A 1 -13.99 28.82 -46.07
N ALA A 2 -13.01 28.11 -46.61
CA ALA A 2 -12.36 26.96 -45.99
C ALA A 2 -11.02 27.42 -45.38
N LEU A 3 -10.76 27.03 -44.13
CA LEU A 3 -9.50 27.27 -43.41
C LEU A 3 -8.49 26.15 -43.72
N PRO A 4 -7.17 26.44 -43.84
CA PRO A 4 -6.18 25.47 -44.29
C PRO A 4 -5.55 24.66 -43.15
N LEU A 5 -5.13 23.44 -43.51
CA LEU A 5 -4.44 22.44 -42.68
C LEU A 5 -2.94 22.77 -42.51
N ILE A 6 -2.41 22.54 -41.31
CA ILE A 6 -0.99 22.67 -40.94
C ILE A 6 -0.25 21.34 -41.18
N PRO A 7 0.95 21.32 -41.79
CA PRO A 7 1.68 20.08 -42.04
C PRO A 7 2.56 19.63 -40.85
N LYS A 8 2.70 18.31 -40.70
CA LYS A 8 3.60 17.63 -39.76
C LYS A 8 5.06 17.76 -40.23
N SER A 9 5.97 18.15 -39.33
CA SER A 9 7.41 18.07 -39.55
C SER A 9 8.00 16.80 -38.92
N GLU A 10 8.66 16.00 -39.75
CA GLU A 10 9.51 14.87 -39.34
C GLU A 10 10.91 15.40 -38.97
N ALA A 11 11.36 15.12 -37.74
CA ALA A 11 12.73 15.39 -37.32
C ALA A 11 13.56 14.09 -37.37
N ARG A 12 14.41 14.01 -38.38
CA ARG A 12 15.37 12.94 -38.66
C ARG A 12 16.59 13.08 -37.73
N TRP A 13 16.82 12.12 -36.83
CA TRP A 13 18.04 12.07 -36.00
C TRP A 13 19.15 11.31 -36.72
N THR A 14 20.23 12.02 -37.08
CA THR A 14 21.48 11.46 -37.60
C THR A 14 22.39 11.02 -36.46
N GLY A 15 22.94 9.81 -36.58
CA GLY A 15 23.69 9.11 -35.53
C GLY A 15 25.04 9.71 -35.16
N GLY A 16 25.40 9.55 -33.89
CA GLY A 16 26.73 9.74 -33.33
C GLY A 16 27.16 8.46 -32.59
N ARG A 17 28.33 7.93 -32.96
CA ARG A 17 28.99 6.74 -32.40
C ARG A 17 29.32 6.94 -30.91
N VAL A 18 29.02 5.95 -30.08
CA VAL A 18 29.62 5.78 -28.74
C VAL A 18 30.17 4.36 -28.62
N GLY A 19 31.42 4.28 -28.15
CA GLY A 19 32.28 3.11 -28.17
C GLY A 19 31.82 1.94 -27.31
N ALA A 20 32.20 0.75 -27.76
CA ALA A 20 32.01 -0.51 -27.08
C ALA A 20 32.88 -0.58 -25.81
N TYR A 21 32.23 -0.84 -24.68
CA TYR A 21 32.85 -1.49 -23.53
C TYR A 21 32.23 -2.88 -23.41
N MET A 22 33.07 -3.91 -23.58
CA MET A 22 32.75 -5.32 -23.35
C MET A 22 32.78 -5.59 -21.83
N GLU A 23 31.71 -6.17 -21.31
CA GLU A 23 31.73 -6.99 -20.08
C GLU A 23 30.85 -8.24 -20.26
N PRO A 24 31.16 -9.34 -19.54
CA PRO A 24 30.85 -10.69 -19.98
C PRO A 24 29.44 -11.16 -19.59
N ALA A 25 28.86 -11.96 -20.48
CA ALA A 25 27.59 -12.65 -20.30
C ALA A 25 27.63 -13.64 -19.12
N CYS A 26 26.71 -13.48 -18.16
CA CYS A 26 26.37 -14.51 -17.19
C CYS A 26 25.01 -15.11 -17.58
N SER A 27 25.06 -16.25 -18.27
CA SER A 27 23.90 -17.05 -18.65
C SER A 27 23.49 -17.94 -17.47
N CYS A 28 22.49 -17.51 -16.70
CA CYS A 28 21.83 -18.39 -15.72
C CYS A 28 20.71 -19.19 -16.39
N ASN A 29 20.95 -20.50 -16.49
CA ASN A 29 20.07 -21.52 -17.07
C ASN A 29 18.72 -21.64 -16.34
N LEU A 30 17.65 -21.28 -17.04
CA LEU A 30 16.25 -21.48 -16.62
C LEU A 30 15.75 -22.94 -16.79
N SER A 31 16.65 -23.93 -16.76
CA SER A 31 16.34 -25.34 -17.10
C SER A 31 16.51 -26.34 -15.95
N LEU A 32 16.93 -25.90 -14.75
CA LEU A 32 17.10 -26.77 -13.58
C LEU A 32 15.89 -26.80 -12.61
N GLY A 33 14.98 -25.80 -12.66
CA GLY A 33 13.83 -25.73 -11.76
C GLY A 33 12.67 -26.67 -12.10
N LEU A 34 12.50 -27.05 -13.37
CA LEU A 34 11.41 -27.94 -13.80
C LEU A 34 11.71 -29.44 -13.66
N ARG A 35 12.98 -29.83 -13.44
CA ARG A 35 13.34 -31.26 -13.27
C ARG A 35 13.13 -31.78 -11.85
N CYS A 36 13.11 -30.89 -10.84
CA CYS A 36 12.86 -31.28 -9.45
C CYS A 36 11.38 -31.59 -9.18
N CYS A 37 10.46 -30.94 -9.91
CA CYS A 37 9.01 -31.16 -9.76
C CYS A 37 8.51 -32.46 -10.39
N MET A 38 9.20 -33.02 -11.40
CA MET A 38 8.84 -34.32 -11.99
C MET A 38 9.45 -35.54 -11.26
N GLN A 39 10.48 -35.35 -10.42
CA GLN A 39 11.09 -36.45 -9.66
C GLN A 39 10.27 -36.89 -8.44
N VAL A 40 9.33 -36.07 -7.96
CA VAL A 40 8.39 -36.43 -6.88
C VAL A 40 7.20 -37.24 -7.41
N LEU A 41 6.92 -37.20 -8.72
CA LEU A 41 5.86 -38.01 -9.36
C LEU A 41 6.36 -39.34 -9.98
N GLY A 42 7.68 -39.58 -10.04
CA GLY A 42 8.28 -40.77 -10.67
C GLY A 42 8.68 -41.91 -9.72
N LEU A 43 8.42 -41.78 -8.41
CA LEU A 43 8.95 -42.67 -7.37
C LEU A 43 7.93 -43.71 -6.83
N LEU A 44 6.91 -44.05 -7.62
CA LEU A 44 5.90 -45.07 -7.27
C LEU A 44 5.75 -46.23 -8.28
N THR A 45 6.70 -46.42 -9.17
CA THR A 45 6.69 -47.56 -10.10
C THR A 45 8.04 -48.28 -10.13
N SER A 46 8.37 -48.96 -9.03
CA SER A 46 9.36 -50.04 -9.02
C SER A 46 9.22 -50.88 -7.75
N LEU A 47 8.34 -51.88 -7.76
CA LEU A 47 8.49 -53.06 -6.92
C LEU A 47 8.04 -54.28 -7.70
N ARG A 48 9.03 -55.10 -8.05
CA ARG A 48 8.92 -56.39 -8.71
C ARG A 48 8.22 -57.38 -7.79
N THR A 49 7.41 -58.23 -8.41
CA THR A 49 6.64 -59.34 -7.89
C THR A 49 7.44 -60.31 -7.00
N ARG A 50 6.93 -60.55 -5.78
CA ARG A 50 7.07 -61.83 -5.07
C ARG A 50 5.76 -62.17 -4.38
N ALA A 51 5.38 -63.43 -4.51
CA ALA A 51 4.06 -63.98 -4.26
C ALA A 51 3.65 -64.03 -2.78
N GLY A 52 2.34 -63.90 -2.52
CA GLY A 52 1.66 -64.41 -1.33
C GLY A 52 0.74 -63.42 -0.61
N GLN A 53 -0.57 -63.73 -0.62
CA GLN A 53 -1.65 -63.28 0.30
C GLN A 53 -2.54 -62.08 -0.10
N PRO A 54 -3.82 -62.07 0.35
CA PRO A 54 -4.97 -61.70 -0.49
C PRO A 54 -5.41 -60.23 -0.42
N PHE A 55 -6.16 -59.88 -1.46
CA PHE A 55 -6.89 -58.66 -1.76
C PHE A 55 -7.52 -57.96 -0.53
N VAL A 56 -7.11 -56.71 -0.27
CA VAL A 56 -7.82 -55.76 0.61
C VAL A 56 -8.27 -54.57 -0.24
N SER A 57 -9.54 -54.22 -0.03
CA SER A 57 -10.41 -53.41 -0.89
C SER A 57 -9.93 -51.98 -1.16
N TYR A 58 -10.01 -51.58 -2.44
CA TYR A 58 -9.92 -50.21 -2.93
C TYR A 58 -11.19 -49.42 -2.54
N HIS A 59 -11.26 -48.89 -1.31
CA HIS A 59 -12.33 -47.95 -0.96
C HIS A 59 -11.92 -46.70 -0.17
N THR A 60 -10.62 -46.50 0.11
CA THR A 60 -10.19 -45.40 1.00
C THR A 60 -9.56 -44.20 0.29
N GLN A 61 -9.38 -44.21 -1.03
CA GLN A 61 -8.78 -43.07 -1.76
C GLN A 61 -9.80 -42.10 -2.39
N ILE A 62 -11.06 -42.49 -2.55
CA ILE A 62 -12.09 -41.63 -3.16
C ILE A 62 -12.52 -40.53 -2.16
N ASN A 63 -12.60 -40.86 -0.86
CA ASN A 63 -13.00 -39.90 0.18
C ASN A 63 -12.00 -38.75 0.36
N THR A 64 -10.70 -38.97 0.12
CA THR A 64 -9.68 -37.92 0.28
C THR A 64 -9.71 -36.92 -0.88
N ILE A 65 -9.94 -37.40 -2.10
CA ILE A 65 -10.05 -36.53 -3.30
C ILE A 65 -11.36 -35.74 -3.25
N GLU A 66 -12.48 -36.36 -2.87
CA GLU A 66 -13.74 -35.63 -2.69
C GLU A 66 -13.70 -34.66 -1.50
N PHE A 67 -12.99 -34.98 -0.41
CA PHE A 67 -12.81 -34.07 0.71
C PHE A 67 -11.92 -32.86 0.36
N VAL A 68 -10.83 -33.08 -0.38
CA VAL A 68 -9.97 -32.01 -0.89
C VAL A 68 -10.70 -31.17 -1.93
N ARG A 69 -11.49 -31.79 -2.81
CA ARG A 69 -12.31 -31.11 -3.81
C ARG A 69 -13.47 -30.34 -3.19
N SER A 70 -14.11 -30.88 -2.15
CA SER A 70 -15.15 -30.21 -1.36
C SER A 70 -14.60 -29.03 -0.56
N ARG A 71 -13.39 -29.13 0.02
CA ARG A 71 -12.70 -27.98 0.60
C ARG A 71 -12.33 -26.96 -0.46
N ARG A 72 -11.80 -27.38 -1.61
CA ARG A 72 -11.42 -26.48 -2.71
C ARG A 72 -12.64 -25.78 -3.30
N GLU A 73 -13.75 -26.48 -3.50
CA GLU A 73 -15.03 -25.92 -3.96
C GLU A 73 -15.70 -25.05 -2.89
N LYS A 74 -15.62 -25.41 -1.59
CA LYS A 74 -16.10 -24.53 -0.50
C LYS A 74 -15.23 -23.28 -0.33
N THR A 75 -13.91 -23.37 -0.54
CA THR A 75 -13.01 -22.21 -0.51
C THR A 75 -13.20 -21.35 -1.76
N VAL A 76 -13.32 -21.95 -2.95
CA VAL A 76 -13.56 -21.26 -4.22
C VAL A 76 -14.96 -20.61 -4.26
N ASN A 77 -16.01 -21.27 -3.74
CA ASN A 77 -17.35 -20.67 -3.64
C ASN A 77 -17.47 -19.64 -2.51
N ARG A 78 -16.52 -19.57 -1.56
CA ARG A 78 -16.43 -18.46 -0.59
C ARG A 78 -15.71 -17.23 -1.16
N MET A 79 -14.99 -17.39 -2.27
CA MET A 79 -14.13 -16.36 -2.87
C MET A 79 -14.76 -15.59 -4.03
N ALA A 80 -15.97 -15.92 -4.47
CA ALA A 80 -16.79 -14.98 -5.22
C ALA A 80 -17.29 -13.90 -4.24
N ASN A 81 -16.37 -13.03 -3.81
CA ASN A 81 -16.69 -11.92 -2.92
C ASN A 81 -17.37 -10.84 -3.76
N ASP A 82 -18.68 -11.00 -3.99
CA ASP A 82 -19.53 -9.97 -4.63
C ASP A 82 -19.57 -8.66 -3.82
N LYS A 83 -19.03 -8.66 -2.60
CA LYS A 83 -18.95 -7.47 -1.76
C LYS A 83 -17.66 -6.69 -2.05
N ALA A 84 -17.82 -5.48 -2.58
CA ALA A 84 -16.72 -4.55 -2.79
C ALA A 84 -16.02 -4.20 -1.46
N VAL A 85 -14.69 -4.16 -1.48
CA VAL A 85 -13.86 -3.68 -0.36
C VAL A 85 -13.96 -2.16 -0.32
N LYS A 86 -14.42 -1.61 0.80
CA LYS A 86 -14.62 -0.18 1.00
C LYS A 86 -13.48 0.43 1.80
N ILE A 87 -12.73 1.35 1.19
CA ILE A 87 -11.57 1.98 1.80
C ILE A 87 -11.81 3.48 1.93
N GLY A 88 -11.74 4.01 3.15
CA GLY A 88 -11.72 5.45 3.39
C GLY A 88 -10.29 5.97 3.51
N VAL A 89 -9.93 6.96 2.72
CA VAL A 89 -8.71 7.76 2.90
C VAL A 89 -9.10 9.00 3.69
N PHE A 90 -8.74 9.04 4.97
CA PHE A 90 -9.18 10.09 5.88
C PHE A 90 -8.17 11.23 5.98
N ILE A 91 -8.50 12.37 5.38
CA ILE A 91 -7.65 13.57 5.29
C ILE A 91 -8.47 14.75 5.82
N PRO A 92 -8.47 15.03 7.13
CA PRO A 92 -9.34 16.06 7.70
C PRO A 92 -8.99 17.48 7.25
N SER A 93 -7.78 17.73 6.74
CA SER A 93 -7.32 19.06 6.33
C SER A 93 -6.30 19.00 5.19
N GLU A 94 -5.13 18.42 5.44
CA GLU A 94 -4.02 18.29 4.50
C GLU A 94 -3.23 17.01 4.76
N CYS A 95 -2.46 16.56 3.77
CA CYS A 95 -1.47 15.51 4.03
C CYS A 95 -0.31 15.52 3.03
N GLN A 96 0.73 14.77 3.35
CA GLN A 96 1.80 14.45 2.42
C GLN A 96 1.29 13.52 1.31
N LEU A 97 1.50 13.93 0.06
CA LEU A 97 1.04 13.21 -1.13
C LEU A 97 1.54 11.77 -1.17
N LEU A 98 2.83 11.54 -0.87
CA LEU A 98 3.41 10.20 -0.88
C LEU A 98 2.87 9.30 0.24
N ASP A 99 2.41 9.87 1.35
CA ASP A 99 1.80 9.07 2.42
C ASP A 99 0.43 8.55 1.98
N MET A 100 -0.32 9.38 1.24
CA MET A 100 -1.61 9.01 0.65
C MET A 100 -1.46 8.07 -0.55
N ALA A 101 -0.44 8.29 -1.39
CA ALA A 101 -0.27 7.63 -2.68
C ALA A 101 -0.22 6.09 -2.61
N CYS A 102 0.16 5.52 -1.46
CA CYS A 102 0.14 4.08 -1.26
C CYS A 102 -1.25 3.45 -1.39
N ILE A 103 -2.33 4.24 -1.32
CA ILE A 103 -3.70 3.78 -1.59
C ILE A 103 -3.83 3.16 -2.98
N ASP A 104 -3.05 3.61 -3.95
CA ASP A 104 -3.11 3.15 -5.33
C ASP A 104 -2.73 1.66 -5.44
N VAL A 105 -1.93 1.15 -4.50
CA VAL A 105 -1.59 -0.29 -4.43
C VAL A 105 -2.83 -1.14 -4.15
N PHE A 106 -3.82 -0.63 -3.39
CA PHE A 106 -5.12 -1.31 -3.24
C PHE A 106 -5.96 -1.21 -4.52
N ALA A 107 -5.95 -0.06 -5.20
CA ALA A 107 -6.65 0.11 -6.47
C ALA A 107 -6.12 -0.87 -7.53
N MET A 108 -4.82 -1.12 -7.56
CA MET A 108 -4.18 -2.10 -8.44
C MET A 108 -4.58 -3.55 -8.15
N MET A 109 -5.10 -3.86 -6.95
CA MET A 109 -5.64 -5.19 -6.61
C MET A 109 -7.11 -5.36 -7.02
N SER A 110 -7.74 -4.32 -7.58
CA SER A 110 -9.15 -4.33 -7.94
C SER A 110 -9.42 -5.09 -9.24
N LYS A 111 -10.63 -5.63 -9.36
CA LYS A 111 -11.10 -6.22 -10.62
C LYS A 111 -11.22 -5.17 -11.73
N GLU A 112 -11.52 -3.92 -11.36
CA GLU A 112 -11.62 -2.78 -12.29
C GLU A 112 -10.26 -2.50 -12.93
N TYR A 113 -9.19 -2.46 -12.14
CA TYR A 113 -7.83 -2.25 -12.65
C TYR A 113 -7.30 -3.47 -13.40
N LEU A 114 -7.37 -4.67 -12.80
CA LEU A 114 -6.79 -5.88 -13.39
C LEU A 114 -7.57 -6.40 -14.60
N GLY A 115 -8.87 -6.13 -14.67
CA GLY A 115 -9.74 -6.51 -15.78
C GLY A 115 -9.48 -5.75 -17.07
N GLU A 116 -8.90 -4.54 -16.98
CA GLU A 116 -8.53 -3.72 -18.15
C GLU A 116 -7.19 -4.14 -18.77
N LEU A 117 -6.40 -4.98 -18.10
CA LEU A 117 -5.09 -5.40 -18.58
C LEU A 117 -5.20 -6.57 -19.56
N PRO A 118 -4.91 -6.38 -20.86
CA PRO A 118 -5.14 -7.40 -21.89
C PRO A 118 -4.20 -8.61 -21.76
N MET A 119 -3.08 -8.46 -21.05
CA MET A 119 -2.10 -9.52 -20.80
C MET A 119 -2.53 -10.52 -19.72
N LEU A 120 -3.52 -10.18 -18.89
CA LEU A 120 -3.94 -11.04 -17.79
C LEU A 120 -5.09 -11.97 -18.21
N PRO A 121 -5.04 -13.26 -17.83
CA PRO A 121 -6.17 -14.16 -18.05
C PRO A 121 -7.44 -13.67 -17.35
N LYS A 122 -8.61 -13.81 -17.97
CA LYS A 122 -9.92 -13.42 -17.41
C LYS A 122 -10.23 -13.99 -16.02
N HIS A 123 -9.64 -15.12 -15.67
CA HIS A 123 -9.78 -15.71 -14.34
C HIS A 123 -9.22 -14.79 -13.24
N ILE A 124 -8.19 -13.99 -13.52
CA ILE A 124 -7.60 -13.05 -12.56
C ILE A 124 -8.61 -11.98 -12.13
N SER A 125 -9.30 -11.35 -13.08
CA SER A 125 -10.32 -10.35 -12.77
C SER A 125 -11.58 -10.95 -12.13
N THR A 126 -11.83 -12.25 -12.31
CA THR A 126 -12.91 -12.97 -11.60
C THR A 126 -12.54 -13.24 -10.14
N LEU A 127 -11.25 -13.40 -9.83
CA LEU A 127 -10.75 -13.62 -8.48
C LEU A 127 -10.55 -12.29 -7.71
N ALA A 128 -10.21 -11.21 -8.41
CA ALA A 128 -10.01 -9.91 -7.81
C ALA A 128 -11.31 -9.33 -7.22
N PRO A 129 -11.26 -8.70 -6.03
CA PRO A 129 -12.41 -7.98 -5.48
C PRO A 129 -12.66 -6.67 -6.24
N SER A 130 -13.86 -6.12 -6.18
CA SER A 130 -14.05 -4.69 -6.42
C SER A 130 -13.48 -3.87 -5.26
N VAL A 131 -12.88 -2.72 -5.56
CA VAL A 131 -12.34 -1.81 -4.55
C VAL A 131 -12.93 -0.42 -4.73
N ASN A 132 -13.61 0.09 -3.69
CA ASN A 132 -14.19 1.42 -3.66
C ASN A 132 -13.39 2.30 -2.70
N ILE A 133 -12.79 3.37 -3.22
CA ILE A 133 -11.97 4.31 -2.44
C ILE A 133 -12.74 5.61 -2.25
N PHE A 134 -12.87 6.02 -0.99
CA PHE A 134 -13.51 7.26 -0.59
C PHE A 134 -12.48 8.19 0.02
N TYR A 135 -12.21 9.32 -0.63
CA TYR A 135 -11.42 10.41 -0.05
C TYR A 135 -12.34 11.24 0.85
N ILE A 136 -12.07 11.21 2.15
CA ILE A 136 -12.94 11.75 3.20
C ILE A 136 -12.23 12.93 3.86
N THR A 137 -12.91 14.08 3.89
CA THR A 137 -12.44 15.26 4.61
C THR A 137 -13.36 15.61 5.78
N ALA A 138 -12.90 16.48 6.67
CA ALA A 138 -13.78 17.22 7.55
C ALA A 138 -14.15 18.54 6.87
N THR A 139 -15.39 19.02 7.07
CA THR A 139 -15.87 20.28 6.49
C THR A 139 -14.82 21.38 6.69
N PRO A 140 -14.46 22.15 5.65
CA PRO A 140 -13.39 23.12 5.76
C PRO A 140 -13.68 24.09 6.90
N VAL A 141 -12.70 24.24 7.79
CA VAL A 141 -12.67 25.39 8.70
C VAL A 141 -12.68 26.63 7.82
N VAL A 142 -13.75 27.42 7.94
CA VAL A 142 -13.88 28.73 7.30
C VAL A 142 -12.63 29.54 7.63
N GLY A 143 -11.75 29.79 6.66
CA GLY A 143 -10.52 30.54 6.91
C GLY A 143 -9.33 30.28 5.99
N ILE A 144 -9.34 29.22 5.16
CA ILE A 144 -8.37 29.15 4.05
C ILE A 144 -8.92 30.03 2.93
N GLU A 145 -8.31 31.19 2.73
CA GLU A 145 -8.57 32.07 1.60
C GLU A 145 -8.21 31.34 0.29
N THR A 146 -9.13 30.53 -0.22
CA THR A 146 -9.10 30.14 -1.62
C THR A 146 -9.61 31.33 -2.40
N THR A 147 -8.78 31.90 -3.27
CA THR A 147 -9.11 33.00 -4.20
C THR A 147 -10.10 32.57 -5.31
N GLY A 148 -11.01 31.63 -5.01
CA GLY A 148 -12.00 31.08 -5.91
C GLY A 148 -13.37 30.94 -5.24
N PRO A 149 -14.42 30.65 -6.01
CA PRO A 149 -15.76 30.41 -5.47
C PRO A 149 -15.72 29.32 -4.37
N PRO A 150 -16.67 29.31 -3.41
CA PRO A 150 -16.70 28.35 -2.31
C PRO A 150 -16.73 26.94 -2.87
N SER A 151 -15.55 26.34 -3.01
CA SER A 151 -15.32 25.20 -3.90
C SER A 151 -15.08 23.98 -3.05
N TRP A 152 -16.13 23.17 -2.98
CA TRP A 152 -16.09 21.71 -2.82
C TRP A 152 -14.84 21.17 -2.10
N ASN A 153 -14.80 21.22 -0.76
CA ASN A 153 -13.95 20.35 0.06
C ASN A 153 -12.55 20.04 -0.54
N LEU A 154 -11.83 21.08 -0.97
CA LEU A 154 -10.54 20.93 -1.64
C LEU A 154 -9.45 20.61 -0.62
N LEU A 155 -8.85 19.44 -0.76
CA LEU A 155 -7.72 18.97 0.03
C LEU A 155 -6.42 19.49 -0.57
N GLN A 156 -5.60 20.10 0.27
CA GLN A 156 -4.25 20.49 -0.09
C GLN A 156 -3.28 19.35 0.23
N LEU A 157 -2.47 18.98 -0.76
CA LEU A 157 -1.41 17.98 -0.62
C LEU A 157 -0.05 18.63 -0.84
N THR A 158 1.02 17.98 -0.40
CA THR A 158 2.39 18.37 -0.77
C THR A 158 2.59 18.34 -2.29
N ALA A 159 3.66 18.98 -2.77
CA ALA A 159 3.91 19.20 -4.21
C ALA A 159 2.86 20.09 -4.93
N GLY A 160 2.04 20.83 -4.16
CA GLY A 160 1.08 21.78 -4.70
C GLY A 160 -0.20 21.15 -5.28
N VAL A 161 -0.38 19.83 -5.13
CA VAL A 161 -1.57 19.13 -5.60
C VAL A 161 -2.79 19.56 -4.79
N LYS A 162 -3.89 19.87 -5.48
CA LYS A 162 -5.20 20.13 -4.91
C LYS A 162 -6.15 19.05 -5.40
N MET A 163 -6.84 18.38 -4.48
CA MET A 163 -7.72 17.25 -4.78
C MET A 163 -9.10 17.52 -4.20
N GLN A 164 -10.16 17.24 -4.96
CA GLN A 164 -11.51 17.30 -4.44
C GLN A 164 -11.80 16.05 -3.60
N ALA A 165 -12.21 16.21 -2.34
CA ALA A 165 -12.67 15.09 -1.54
C ALA A 165 -13.97 14.53 -2.12
N THR A 166 -14.12 13.20 -2.08
CA THR A 166 -15.35 12.53 -2.53
C THR A 166 -16.47 12.61 -1.50
N HIS A 167 -16.11 12.68 -0.22
CA HIS A 167 -17.03 12.59 0.92
C HIS A 167 -16.55 13.52 2.04
N ASP A 168 -17.47 13.93 2.90
CA ASP A 168 -17.17 14.51 4.20
C ASP A 168 -17.53 13.54 5.34
N ILE A 169 -17.02 13.79 6.54
CA ILE A 169 -17.23 12.96 7.74
C ILE A 169 -18.71 12.77 8.13
N SER A 170 -19.64 13.60 7.66
CA SER A 170 -21.08 13.45 7.95
C SER A 170 -21.80 12.52 6.97
N HIS A 171 -21.16 12.15 5.85
CA HIS A 171 -21.82 11.36 4.81
C HIS A 171 -22.16 9.94 5.29
N PRO A 172 -23.38 9.42 5.03
CA PRO A 172 -23.84 8.14 5.57
C PRO A 172 -23.02 6.92 5.10
N ASP A 173 -22.43 6.99 3.90
CA ASP A 173 -21.66 5.87 3.33
C ASP A 173 -20.29 5.64 3.96
N VAL A 174 -19.78 6.61 4.73
CA VAL A 174 -18.44 6.56 5.33
C VAL A 174 -18.46 6.51 6.85
N GLN A 175 -19.63 6.30 7.46
CA GLN A 175 -19.78 6.19 8.92
C GLN A 175 -19.13 4.92 9.48
N PRO A 176 -18.81 4.89 10.79
CA PRO A 176 -18.32 3.69 11.47
C PRO A 176 -19.11 2.42 11.11
N GLY A 177 -18.38 1.35 10.77
CA GLY A 177 -18.96 0.07 10.34
C GLY A 177 -19.37 0.01 8.87
N LYS A 178 -19.16 1.08 8.09
CA LYS A 178 -19.37 1.10 6.63
C LYS A 178 -18.10 0.90 5.81
N LEU A 179 -16.93 1.06 6.42
CA LEU A 179 -15.63 0.94 5.78
C LEU A 179 -14.90 -0.31 6.29
N ASP A 180 -14.28 -1.05 5.39
CA ASP A 180 -13.44 -2.20 5.73
C ASP A 180 -12.04 -1.73 6.16
N ILE A 181 -11.56 -0.63 5.56
CA ILE A 181 -10.22 -0.08 5.80
C ILE A 181 -10.32 1.44 5.92
N VAL A 182 -9.63 2.02 6.89
CA VAL A 182 -9.41 3.48 6.99
C VAL A 182 -7.91 3.76 6.92
N LEU A 183 -7.46 4.41 5.85
CA LEU A 183 -6.09 4.86 5.67
C LEU A 183 -5.96 6.32 6.13
N VAL A 184 -5.02 6.57 7.04
CA VAL A 184 -4.73 7.88 7.63
C VAL A 184 -3.33 8.31 7.20
N PRO A 185 -3.19 9.13 6.14
CA PRO A 185 -1.90 9.65 5.70
C PRO A 185 -1.38 10.73 6.66
N GLY A 186 -0.13 11.17 6.46
CA GLY A 186 0.54 12.11 7.34
C GLY A 186 0.13 13.57 7.17
N PRO A 187 -0.55 14.21 8.15
CA PRO A 187 -0.76 15.66 8.19
C PRO A 187 0.46 16.39 8.76
N ASP A 188 0.37 17.71 8.93
CA ASP A 188 1.33 18.46 9.75
C ASP A 188 1.33 17.88 11.19
N PRO A 189 2.50 17.49 11.76
CA PRO A 189 2.60 17.02 13.14
C PRO A 189 2.06 17.99 14.20
N ASN A 190 1.97 19.29 13.87
CA ASN A 190 1.45 20.33 14.76
C ASN A 190 -0.03 20.63 14.54
N ALA A 191 -0.68 19.96 13.58
CA ALA A 191 -2.11 20.11 13.37
C ALA A 191 -2.90 19.72 14.63
N SER A 192 -4.07 20.35 14.77
CA SER A 192 -5.01 20.07 15.84
C SER A 192 -6.38 19.83 15.25
N TRP A 193 -7.16 18.97 15.90
CA TRP A 193 -8.42 18.48 15.38
C TRP A 193 -9.50 18.59 16.45
N ASN A 194 -10.73 18.87 16.01
CA ASN A 194 -11.90 18.93 16.89
C ASN A 194 -12.44 17.51 17.18
N GLU A 195 -13.36 17.40 18.14
CA GLU A 195 -13.93 16.09 18.51
C GLU A 195 -14.73 15.44 17.39
N ASP A 196 -15.26 16.17 16.41
CA ASP A 196 -15.96 15.55 15.27
C ASP A 196 -14.99 14.73 14.42
N VAL A 197 -13.81 15.28 14.13
CA VAL A 197 -12.71 14.59 13.42
C VAL A 197 -12.19 13.41 14.23
N LEU A 198 -11.91 13.64 15.52
CA LEU A 198 -11.34 12.60 16.40
C LEU A 198 -12.35 11.47 16.65
N GLY A 199 -13.62 11.82 16.88
CA GLY A 199 -14.73 10.90 17.09
C GLY A 199 -15.04 10.06 15.87
N PHE A 200 -14.97 10.64 14.66
CA PHE A 200 -15.12 9.88 13.41
C PHE A 200 -14.07 8.77 13.30
N LEU A 201 -12.79 9.09 13.49
CA LEU A 201 -11.71 8.10 13.41
C LEU A 201 -11.78 7.08 14.56
N ARG A 202 -12.07 7.54 15.78
CA ARG A 202 -12.23 6.67 16.96
C ARG A 202 -13.37 5.66 16.75
N GLY A 203 -14.51 6.12 16.24
CA GLY A 203 -15.67 5.27 15.97
C GLY A 203 -15.35 4.14 14.97
N HIS A 204 -14.57 4.42 13.92
CA HIS A 204 -14.07 3.38 13.00
C HIS A 204 -13.13 2.39 13.69
N ALA A 205 -12.18 2.88 14.49
CA ALA A 205 -11.22 2.02 15.19
C ALA A 205 -11.87 1.09 16.22
N GLU A 206 -12.99 1.50 16.81
CA GLU A 206 -13.79 0.69 17.75
C GLU A 206 -14.52 -0.47 17.06
N GLN A 207 -14.77 -0.39 15.74
CA GLN A 207 -15.37 -1.47 14.94
C GLN A 207 -14.34 -2.53 14.54
N LYS A 208 -13.62 -3.10 15.52
CA LYS A 208 -12.42 -3.95 15.29
C LYS A 208 -12.65 -5.18 14.40
N GLU A 209 -13.87 -5.71 14.35
CA GLU A 209 -14.23 -6.86 13.50
C GLU A 209 -14.48 -6.46 12.03
N VAL A 210 -14.82 -5.19 11.81
CA VAL A 210 -15.21 -4.65 10.50
C VAL A 210 -14.06 -3.88 9.88
N THR A 211 -13.44 -2.98 10.64
CA THR A 211 -12.57 -1.92 10.14
C THR A 211 -11.14 -2.06 10.68
N ASP A 212 -10.18 -2.13 9.75
CA ASP A 212 -8.76 -1.94 10.03
C ASP A 212 -8.35 -0.49 9.79
N VAL A 213 -7.50 0.07 10.66
CA VAL A 213 -6.98 1.43 10.54
C VAL A 213 -5.50 1.38 10.20
N LEU A 214 -5.12 2.00 9.08
CA LEU A 214 -3.75 2.06 8.56
C LEU A 214 -3.22 3.49 8.66
N SER A 215 -2.29 3.73 9.58
CA SER A 215 -1.63 5.00 9.78
C SER A 215 -0.30 5.08 9.05
N VAL A 216 -0.11 6.10 8.22
CA VAL A 216 1.14 6.32 7.48
C VAL A 216 1.86 7.55 8.00
N CYS A 217 3.15 7.40 8.29
CA CYS A 217 4.05 8.49 8.66
C CYS A 217 3.52 9.28 9.86
N THR A 218 3.22 10.57 9.70
CA THR A 218 2.72 11.45 10.76
C THR A 218 1.22 11.27 11.04
N GLY A 219 0.52 10.40 10.31
CA GLY A 219 -0.89 10.06 10.58
C GLY A 219 -1.10 9.48 11.97
N VAL A 220 -0.01 8.99 12.58
CA VAL A 220 0.02 8.49 13.95
C VAL A 220 -0.30 9.58 14.97
N PHE A 221 -0.04 10.87 14.69
CA PHE A 221 -0.43 11.97 15.58
C PHE A 221 -1.95 12.14 15.64
N LEU A 222 -2.64 12.04 14.50
CA LEU A 222 -4.09 12.07 14.44
C LEU A 222 -4.69 10.84 15.13
N CYS A 223 -4.13 9.65 14.88
CA CYS A 223 -4.56 8.42 15.55
C CYS A 223 -4.36 8.50 17.07
N GLY A 224 -3.24 9.07 17.52
CA GLY A 224 -2.95 9.33 18.93
C GLY A 224 -3.91 10.32 19.57
N ALA A 225 -4.19 11.44 18.90
CA ALA A 225 -5.17 12.41 19.35
C ALA A 225 -6.58 11.82 19.47
N ALA A 226 -6.94 10.90 18.55
CA ALA A 226 -8.22 10.19 18.60
C ALA A 226 -8.26 9.07 19.67
N GLY A 227 -7.15 8.79 20.35
CA GLY A 227 -7.06 7.84 21.46
C GLY A 227 -6.72 6.40 21.05
N LEU A 228 -6.37 6.16 19.79
CA LEU A 228 -6.19 4.80 19.24
C LEU A 228 -4.94 4.09 19.77
N LEU A 229 -3.93 4.84 20.23
CA LEU A 229 -2.59 4.30 20.53
C LEU A 229 -2.42 3.79 21.97
N LYS A 230 -3.40 4.03 22.84
CA LYS A 230 -3.30 3.66 24.26
C LYS A 230 -3.01 2.15 24.39
N GLU A 231 -1.94 1.82 25.13
CA GLU A 231 -1.52 0.44 25.41
C GLU A 231 -1.21 -0.38 24.15
N LYS A 232 -0.82 0.28 23.04
CA LYS A 232 -0.42 -0.38 21.79
C LYS A 232 1.07 -0.28 21.52
N THR A 233 1.55 -1.23 20.72
CA THR A 233 2.84 -1.13 20.04
C THR A 233 2.65 -0.51 18.65
N VAL A 234 3.34 0.60 18.40
CA VAL A 234 3.07 1.50 17.27
C VAL A 234 4.36 1.84 16.53
N CYS A 235 4.30 1.80 15.20
CA CYS A 235 5.34 2.33 14.34
C CYS A 235 5.03 3.79 13.96
N GLY A 236 6.04 4.64 13.90
CA GLY A 236 5.93 6.02 13.45
C GLY A 236 7.24 6.47 12.78
N PRO A 237 7.38 7.74 12.37
CA PRO A 237 8.53 8.18 11.61
C PRO A 237 9.81 8.14 12.46
N ARG A 238 10.89 7.58 11.88
CA ARG A 238 12.18 7.36 12.58
C ARG A 238 12.77 8.61 13.22
N GLY A 239 12.62 9.76 12.57
CA GLY A 239 13.25 11.00 13.00
C GLY A 239 12.58 11.68 14.20
N ILE A 240 11.38 11.25 14.61
CA ILE A 240 10.56 11.95 15.61
C ILE A 240 9.99 11.02 16.69
N GLN A 241 10.62 9.86 16.90
CA GLN A 241 10.17 8.86 17.89
C GLN A 241 10.15 9.41 19.33
N ASP A 242 11.11 10.27 19.69
CA ASP A 242 11.12 10.93 21.00
C ASP A 242 9.93 11.88 21.20
N LEU A 243 9.53 12.60 20.15
CA LEU A 243 8.36 13.48 20.20
C LEU A 243 7.08 12.65 20.38
N LEU A 244 6.96 11.53 19.67
CA LEU A 244 5.83 10.60 19.80
C LEU A 244 5.72 10.03 21.22
N ARG A 245 6.84 9.55 21.80
CA ARG A 245 6.89 9.06 23.19
C ARG A 245 6.48 10.12 24.21
N LYS A 246 6.90 11.38 24.00
CA LYS A 246 6.52 12.51 24.86
C LYS A 246 5.03 12.85 24.74
N ARG A 247 4.48 12.82 23.52
CA ARG A 247 3.10 13.22 23.25
C ARG A 247 2.08 12.16 23.69
N PHE A 248 2.43 10.88 23.58
CA PHE A 248 1.55 9.76 23.89
C PHE A 248 2.20 8.81 24.91
N PRO A 249 2.35 9.25 26.18
CA PRO A 249 2.88 8.38 27.23
C PRO A 249 1.96 7.17 27.42
N GLY A 250 2.52 5.97 27.41
CA GLY A 250 1.75 4.70 27.47
C GLY A 250 1.58 3.99 26.12
N THR A 251 2.19 4.51 25.05
CA THR A 251 2.33 3.81 23.76
C THR A 251 3.78 3.31 23.61
N GLU A 252 3.96 2.07 23.17
CA GLU A 252 5.28 1.53 22.84
C GLU A 252 5.64 1.88 21.39
N PHE A 253 6.60 2.78 21.18
CA PHE A 253 7.01 3.19 19.84
C PHE A 253 8.22 2.40 19.33
N VAL A 254 8.04 1.72 18.19
CA VAL A 254 9.03 0.79 17.59
C VAL A 254 9.52 1.23 16.21
N GLY A 255 9.23 2.47 15.80
CA GLY A 255 9.53 3.01 14.47
C GLY A 255 11.03 3.15 14.17
N GLU A 256 11.90 3.08 15.18
CA GLU A 256 13.35 3.05 15.01
C GLU A 256 13.85 1.74 14.39
N LYS A 257 13.11 0.64 14.61
CA LYS A 257 13.46 -0.73 14.24
C LYS A 257 12.64 -1.23 13.05
N TYR A 258 11.34 -0.95 13.01
CA TYR A 258 10.42 -1.47 12.00
C TYR A 258 9.95 -0.38 11.04
N ARG A 259 9.78 -0.73 9.75
CA ARG A 259 9.14 0.12 8.75
C ARG A 259 7.65 0.23 8.97
N TRP A 260 7.03 -0.87 9.39
CA TRP A 260 5.63 -0.99 9.71
C TRP A 260 5.41 -2.00 10.83
N TYR A 261 4.32 -1.86 11.56
CA TYR A 261 3.92 -2.75 12.64
C TYR A 261 2.40 -2.90 12.70
N ARG A 262 1.94 -4.07 13.14
CA ARG A 262 0.52 -4.40 13.34
C ARG A 262 0.26 -4.72 14.81
N ASP A 263 -0.73 -4.06 15.39
CA ASP A 263 -1.28 -4.33 16.73
C ASP A 263 -2.81 -4.42 16.64
N GLY A 264 -3.33 -5.65 16.53
CA GLY A 264 -4.76 -5.92 16.32
C GLY A 264 -5.24 -5.46 14.94
N ASN A 265 -6.25 -4.59 14.93
CA ASN A 265 -6.79 -3.90 13.75
C ASN A 265 -6.07 -2.58 13.42
N PHE A 266 -5.05 -2.20 14.20
CA PHE A 266 -4.26 -1.01 13.96
C PHE A 266 -2.93 -1.35 13.29
N TRP A 267 -2.71 -0.77 12.13
CA TRP A 267 -1.52 -0.91 11.29
C TRP A 267 -0.84 0.45 11.20
N SER A 268 0.46 0.50 11.38
CA SER A 268 1.18 1.77 11.38
C SER A 268 2.52 1.65 10.69
N CYS A 269 2.98 2.71 10.01
CA CYS A 269 4.30 2.78 9.40
C CYS A 269 4.94 4.16 9.53
N GLY A 270 6.28 4.20 9.42
CA GLY A 270 7.04 5.40 9.73
C GLY A 270 7.51 6.26 8.54
N GLY A 271 8.31 5.69 7.64
CA GLY A 271 8.89 6.44 6.53
C GLY A 271 7.85 6.82 5.46
N ILE A 272 8.15 7.88 4.72
CA ILE A 272 7.27 8.44 3.66
C ILE A 272 6.78 7.35 2.70
N THR A 273 7.68 6.54 2.17
CA THR A 273 7.33 5.46 1.23
C THR A 273 7.02 4.14 1.93
N ASN A 274 7.09 4.06 3.26
CA ASN A 274 6.77 2.81 3.97
C ASN A 274 5.29 2.45 3.85
N GLY A 275 4.42 3.39 3.47
CA GLY A 275 3.01 3.12 3.19
C GLY A 275 2.84 1.99 2.15
N ASN A 276 3.70 1.94 1.13
CA ASN A 276 3.67 0.86 0.14
C ASN A 276 3.98 -0.51 0.75
N ASP A 277 4.97 -0.58 1.67
CA ASP A 277 5.29 -1.83 2.38
C ASP A 277 4.17 -2.22 3.35
N LEU A 278 3.53 -1.22 3.98
CA LEU A 278 2.40 -1.41 4.89
C LEU A 278 1.20 -2.01 4.15
N VAL A 279 0.82 -1.44 3.01
CA VAL A 279 -0.31 -1.91 2.20
C VAL A 279 -0.05 -3.32 1.66
N ALA A 280 1.16 -3.58 1.15
CA ALA A 280 1.55 -4.91 0.70
C ALA A 280 1.49 -5.94 1.84
N ALA A 281 2.02 -5.60 3.02
CA ALA A 281 1.97 -6.46 4.20
C ALA A 281 0.54 -6.70 4.70
N TYR A 282 -0.28 -5.65 4.71
CA TYR A 282 -1.69 -5.73 5.08
C TYR A 282 -2.43 -6.71 4.18
N ALA A 283 -2.34 -6.51 2.85
CA ALA A 283 -3.01 -7.34 1.86
C ALA A 283 -2.56 -8.81 1.95
N ARG A 284 -1.25 -9.07 2.11
CA ARG A 284 -0.70 -10.42 2.32
C ARG A 284 -1.22 -11.10 3.58
N SER A 285 -1.50 -10.32 4.63
CA SER A 285 -1.98 -10.85 5.91
C SER A 285 -3.50 -11.04 5.99
N SER A 286 -4.23 -10.47 5.04
CA SER A 286 -5.69 -10.36 5.06
C SER A 286 -6.30 -11.03 3.83
N GLU A 287 -6.37 -12.37 3.87
CA GLU A 287 -7.15 -13.15 2.90
C GLU A 287 -8.65 -12.79 2.95
N LYS A 288 -9.09 -12.01 3.95
CA LYS A 288 -10.46 -11.47 4.08
C LYS A 288 -10.85 -10.61 2.87
N HIS A 289 -9.91 -9.81 2.36
CA HIS A 289 -10.21 -8.81 1.32
C HIS A 289 -9.50 -9.10 0.01
N PHE A 290 -8.23 -9.50 0.06
CA PHE A 290 -7.38 -9.63 -1.12
C PHE A 290 -6.82 -11.05 -1.23
N PRO A 291 -7.18 -11.81 -2.28
CA PRO A 291 -6.59 -13.14 -2.49
C PRO A 291 -5.09 -13.03 -2.78
N ALA A 292 -4.29 -13.94 -2.20
CA ALA A 292 -2.83 -13.88 -2.30
C ALA A 292 -2.28 -13.72 -3.74
N PRO A 293 -2.79 -14.44 -4.77
CA PRO A 293 -2.31 -14.23 -6.14
C PRO A 293 -2.55 -12.81 -6.67
N ILE A 294 -3.67 -12.19 -6.30
CA ILE A 294 -4.02 -10.81 -6.69
C ILE A 294 -3.07 -9.83 -6.02
N THR A 295 -2.81 -10.02 -4.72
CA THR A 295 -1.84 -9.21 -3.98
C THR A 295 -0.45 -9.28 -4.59
N GLU A 296 0.06 -10.48 -4.92
CA GLU A 296 1.39 -10.60 -5.49
C GLU A 296 1.49 -10.04 -6.91
N ILE A 297 0.47 -10.23 -7.76
CA ILE A 297 0.44 -9.60 -9.10
C ILE A 297 0.54 -8.07 -8.97
N ALA A 298 -0.30 -7.46 -8.14
CA ALA A 298 -0.30 -6.01 -7.94
C ALA A 298 1.04 -5.51 -7.36
N CYS A 299 1.59 -6.22 -6.37
CA CYS A 299 2.88 -5.83 -5.76
C CYS A 299 4.04 -5.93 -6.75
N GLN A 300 4.08 -6.98 -7.59
CA GLN A 300 5.10 -7.14 -8.62
C GLN A 300 5.00 -6.06 -9.70
N MET A 301 3.79 -5.75 -10.16
CA MET A 301 3.57 -4.69 -11.14
C MET A 301 3.97 -3.31 -10.61
N ALA A 302 3.73 -3.03 -9.34
CA ALA A 302 4.07 -1.77 -8.70
C ALA A 302 5.52 -1.71 -8.18
N GLU A 303 6.26 -2.82 -8.21
CA GLU A 303 7.59 -2.97 -7.59
C GLU A 303 7.59 -2.59 -6.09
N VAL A 304 6.58 -3.04 -5.34
CA VAL A 304 6.42 -2.75 -3.90
C VAL A 304 6.41 -4.01 -3.04
N GLY A 305 6.61 -3.85 -1.73
CA GLY A 305 6.49 -4.94 -0.77
C GLY A 305 7.71 -5.87 -0.67
N GLU A 306 8.78 -5.60 -1.42
CA GLU A 306 10.04 -6.34 -1.35
C GLU A 306 10.93 -5.91 -0.17
N ARG A 307 10.74 -4.70 0.36
CA ARG A 307 11.54 -4.21 1.49
C ARG A 307 11.18 -4.94 2.77
N LYS A 308 12.21 -5.43 3.47
CA LYS A 308 12.06 -6.09 4.77
C LYS A 308 11.37 -5.17 5.79
N GLN A 309 10.58 -5.77 6.68
CA GLN A 309 9.96 -5.05 7.79
C GLN A 309 11.00 -4.36 8.68
N LEU A 310 12.14 -4.98 8.95
CA LEU A 310 13.24 -4.40 9.74
C LEU A 310 14.10 -3.44 8.91
N TYR A 311 14.46 -2.30 9.49
CA TYR A 311 15.47 -1.42 8.90
C TYR A 311 16.85 -2.08 8.89
N GLU A 312 17.53 -2.01 7.75
CA GLU A 312 18.90 -2.54 7.60
C GLU A 312 19.90 -1.69 8.37
N LYS A 313 19.74 -0.36 8.29
CA LYS A 313 20.56 0.59 9.03
C LYS A 313 20.01 0.78 10.44
N MET A 314 20.90 0.73 11.42
CA MET A 314 20.57 1.07 12.80
C MET A 314 20.18 2.55 12.94
N GLN A 315 19.42 2.88 13.97
CA GLN A 315 18.95 4.25 14.21
C GLN A 315 20.11 5.27 14.32
N ALA A 316 21.20 4.91 15.01
CA ALA A 316 22.39 5.76 15.10
C ALA A 316 23.03 6.07 13.74
N GLN A 317 23.10 5.08 12.84
CA GLN A 317 23.63 5.26 11.48
C GLN A 317 22.72 6.15 10.63
N PHE A 318 21.40 6.03 10.80
CA PHE A 318 20.43 6.91 10.16
C PHE A 318 20.63 8.36 10.61
N LEU A 319 20.71 8.61 11.91
CA LEU A 319 20.92 9.94 12.47
C LEU A 319 22.26 10.56 12.05
N LEU A 320 23.36 9.80 12.13
CA LEU A 320 24.67 10.24 11.64
C LEU A 320 24.64 10.61 10.16
N GLY A 321 24.00 9.76 9.35
CA GLY A 321 23.82 10.03 7.92
C GLY A 321 23.03 11.32 7.66
N PHE A 322 21.99 11.59 8.44
CA PHE A 322 21.17 12.81 8.32
C PHE A 322 21.94 14.06 8.77
N VAL A 323 22.61 14.01 9.93
CA VAL A 323 23.46 15.10 10.43
C VAL A 323 24.57 15.43 9.44
N TRP A 324 25.19 14.41 8.83
CA TRP A 324 26.19 14.61 7.79
C TRP A 324 25.65 15.38 6.57
N GLN A 325 24.40 15.13 6.16
CA GLN A 325 23.79 15.93 5.08
C GLN A 325 23.59 17.39 5.50
N ILE A 326 23.18 17.65 6.74
CA ILE A 326 23.03 19.02 7.26
C ILE A 326 24.38 19.74 7.25
N VAL A 327 25.43 19.08 7.75
CA VAL A 327 26.79 19.64 7.74
C VAL A 327 27.23 19.95 6.32
N LYS A 328 27.04 19.03 5.36
CA LYS A 328 27.34 19.29 3.94
C LYS A 328 26.55 20.47 3.39
N ALA A 329 25.29 20.64 3.77
CA ALA A 329 24.46 21.74 3.31
C ALA A 329 25.02 23.12 3.71
N TRP A 330 25.68 23.25 4.86
CA TRP A 330 26.37 24.50 5.25
C TRP A 330 27.51 24.90 4.31
N PHE A 331 28.10 23.95 3.59
CA PHE A 331 29.18 24.20 2.64
C PHE A 331 28.67 24.39 1.19
N VAL A 332 27.37 24.19 0.94
CA VAL A 332 26.75 24.49 -0.35
C VAL A 332 26.39 25.97 -0.39
N LYS A 333 27.13 26.76 -1.17
CA LYS A 333 26.79 28.18 -1.41
C LYS A 333 25.50 28.25 -2.24
N PRO A 334 24.50 29.05 -1.84
CA PRO A 334 23.35 29.33 -2.69
C PRO A 334 23.83 29.92 -4.02
N SER A 335 23.33 29.44 -5.15
CA SER A 335 23.60 30.07 -6.44
C SER A 335 23.16 31.53 -6.37
N LYS A 336 24.03 32.48 -6.78
CA LYS A 336 23.67 33.89 -6.89
C LYS A 336 22.40 33.98 -7.75
N GLN A 337 21.29 34.44 -7.15
CA GLN A 337 20.08 34.69 -7.93
C GLN A 337 20.43 35.73 -9.00
N VAL A 338 20.29 35.36 -10.26
CA VAL A 338 20.26 36.32 -11.35
C VAL A 338 19.00 37.14 -11.13
N GLN A 339 19.13 38.35 -10.59
CA GLN A 339 18.07 39.35 -10.65
C GLN A 339 17.73 39.54 -12.13
N LYS A 340 16.64 38.91 -12.57
CA LYS A 340 15.98 39.28 -13.81
C LYS A 340 15.51 40.72 -13.58
N LYS A 341 16.23 41.69 -14.13
CA LYS A 341 15.68 43.03 -14.35
C LYS A 341 14.43 42.84 -15.18
N GLU A 342 13.28 43.20 -14.61
CA GLU A 342 12.08 43.44 -15.39
C GLU A 342 12.43 44.47 -16.47
N ILE A 343 12.18 44.11 -17.73
CA ILE A 343 12.25 44.99 -18.89
C ILE A 343 10.81 45.28 -19.31
#